data_AF-A0A068LSM3-F1
#
_entry.id   AF-A0A068LSM3-F1
#
_cell.length_a   1.000
_cell.length_b   1.000
_cell.length_c   1.000
_cell.angle_alpha   90.00
_cell.angle_beta   90.00
_cell.angle_gamma   90.00
#
_symmetry.space_group_name_H-M   'P 1'
#
loop_
_entity.id
_entity.type
_entity.pdbx_description
1 polymer ?
#
loop_
_entity_poly.entity_id
_entity_poly.type
_entity_poly.pdbx_seq_one_letter_code
_entity_poly.pdbx_strand_id
1 'polypeptide(L)'
;MLDAHLSATTCIGSLLLKMNLRPGESNESISGRLSLIASFIQGIDLCETTISEGLYAQAANLLKQELETIAAIEEFIIGNRKDGKTPNVRFVNWDMGRIYGELNKVAHVSERKVLDPLYQMECSCSSNPVSILPVYKKEISRKLYALHVSFIIQVAKHLIDLYNELYNEKATATEYLMLVGAMKRLEDEGFLVGNQLKQS
;
A
#
# COMPACT_ATOMS: atom_id res chain seq x y z
N MET A 1 -13.88 -4.56 2.86
CA MET A 1 -12.60 -4.17 2.21
C MET A 1 -12.80 -3.40 0.90
N LEU A 2 -13.63 -3.87 -0.04
CA LEU A 2 -13.88 -3.19 -1.32
C LEU A 2 -14.38 -1.74 -1.15
N ASP A 3 -15.28 -1.51 -0.19
CA ASP A 3 -15.77 -0.16 0.11
C ASP A 3 -14.66 0.78 0.62
N ALA A 4 -13.72 0.25 1.40
CA ALA A 4 -12.57 1.01 1.89
C ALA A 4 -11.62 1.36 0.73
N HIS A 5 -11.36 0.36 -0.13
CA HIS A 5 -10.62 0.55 -1.38
C HIS A 5 -11.22 1.66 -2.23
N LEU A 6 -12.51 1.54 -2.57
CA LEU A 6 -13.22 2.51 -3.41
C LEU A 6 -13.23 3.90 -2.78
N SER A 7 -13.43 4.00 -1.46
CA SER A 7 -13.41 5.30 -0.77
C SER A 7 -12.04 5.97 -0.86
N ALA A 8 -10.95 5.22 -0.64
CA ALA A 8 -9.59 5.75 -0.68
C ALA A 8 -9.16 6.11 -2.12
N THR A 9 -9.47 5.27 -3.11
CA THR A 9 -9.17 5.58 -4.53
C THR A 9 -10.03 6.72 -5.06
N THR A 10 -11.27 6.87 -4.60
CA THR A 10 -12.12 8.04 -4.94
C THR A 10 -11.53 9.33 -4.35
N CYS A 11 -11.00 9.28 -3.13
CA CYS A 11 -10.27 10.41 -2.54
C CYS A 11 -9.08 10.83 -3.42
N ILE A 12 -8.26 9.85 -3.83
CA ILE A 12 -7.14 10.07 -4.74
C ILE A 12 -7.61 10.68 -6.05
N GLY A 13 -8.60 10.05 -6.70
CA GLY A 13 -9.15 10.52 -7.98
C GLY A 13 -9.69 11.94 -7.91
N SER A 14 -10.39 12.30 -6.83
CA SER A 14 -10.89 13.66 -6.63
C SER A 14 -9.76 14.70 -6.57
N LEU A 15 -8.68 14.40 -5.83
CA LEU A 15 -7.52 15.29 -5.74
C LEU A 15 -6.80 15.40 -7.08
N LEU A 16 -6.58 14.29 -7.78
CA LEU A 16 -5.95 14.29 -9.10
C LEU A 16 -6.74 15.13 -10.11
N LEU A 17 -8.07 15.07 -10.09
CA LEU A 17 -8.91 15.92 -10.94
C LEU A 17 -8.73 17.41 -10.63
N LYS A 18 -8.59 17.78 -9.35
CA LYS A 18 -8.31 19.17 -8.94
C LYS A 18 -6.90 19.64 -9.31
N MET A 19 -5.94 18.72 -9.35
CA MET A 19 -4.55 18.98 -9.72
C MET A 19 -4.35 19.06 -11.23
N ASN A 20 -5.24 18.45 -12.01
CA ASN A 20 -5.06 18.26 -13.44
C ASN A 20 -4.83 19.59 -14.17
N LEU A 21 -3.70 19.70 -14.87
CA LEU A 21 -3.26 20.90 -15.61
C LEU A 21 -3.14 22.18 -14.76
N ARG A 22 -3.15 22.07 -13.43
CA ARG A 22 -3.03 23.21 -12.52
C ARG A 22 -1.60 23.28 -11.96
N PRO A 23 -0.79 24.28 -12.35
CA PRO A 23 0.53 24.48 -11.76
C PRO A 23 0.38 24.85 -10.27
N GLY A 24 1.20 24.22 -9.42
CA GLY A 24 1.32 24.52 -7.99
C GLY A 24 2.73 24.97 -7.64
N GLU A 25 2.94 25.35 -6.39
CA GLU A 25 4.28 25.55 -5.83
C GLU A 25 5.10 24.27 -5.97
N SER A 26 6.41 24.39 -6.17
CA SER A 26 7.25 23.22 -6.32
C SER A 26 8.64 23.44 -5.78
N ASN A 27 9.17 22.38 -5.19
CA ASN A 27 10.54 22.23 -4.76
C ASN A 27 10.96 20.76 -4.96
N GLU A 28 12.20 20.41 -4.63
CA GLU A 28 12.74 19.06 -4.80
C GLU A 28 11.94 18.00 -4.02
N SER A 29 11.54 18.30 -2.78
CA SER A 29 10.74 17.40 -1.94
C SER A 29 9.33 17.18 -2.50
N ILE A 30 8.65 18.24 -2.96
CA ILE A 30 7.34 18.16 -3.60
C ILE A 30 7.43 17.32 -4.89
N SER A 31 8.41 17.60 -5.74
CA SER A 31 8.61 16.88 -7.00
C SER A 31 8.93 15.39 -6.80
N GLY A 32 9.74 15.08 -5.79
CA GLY A 32 10.06 13.71 -5.39
C GLY A 32 8.82 12.96 -4.89
N ARG A 33 8.05 13.56 -3.99
CA ARG A 33 6.79 12.98 -3.48
C ARG A 33 5.75 12.78 -4.58
N LEU A 34 5.58 13.76 -5.49
CA LEU A 34 4.71 13.62 -6.66
C LEU A 34 5.09 12.40 -7.51
N SER A 35 6.39 12.23 -7.80
CA SER A 35 6.88 11.12 -8.61
C SER A 35 6.63 9.76 -7.94
N LEU A 36 6.84 9.68 -6.63
CA LEU A 36 6.58 8.48 -5.83
C LEU A 36 5.09 8.14 -5.77
N ILE A 37 4.24 9.13 -5.51
CA ILE A 37 2.77 8.94 -5.50
C ILE A 37 2.27 8.52 -6.89
N ALA A 38 2.77 9.14 -7.96
CA ALA A 38 2.42 8.74 -9.32
C ALA A 38 2.81 7.28 -9.61
N SER A 39 4.02 6.87 -9.22
CA SER A 39 4.47 5.48 -9.35
C SER A 39 3.62 4.50 -8.54
N PHE A 40 3.18 4.89 -7.34
CA PHE A 40 2.28 4.07 -6.53
C PHE A 40 0.93 3.89 -7.23
N ILE A 41 0.30 4.99 -7.64
CA ILE A 41 -1.05 4.99 -8.23
C ILE A 41 -1.08 4.15 -9.52
N GLN A 42 -0.05 4.23 -10.35
CA GLN A 42 0.08 3.41 -11.56
C GLN A 42 0.21 1.90 -11.26
N GLY A 43 0.61 1.53 -10.05
CA GLY A 43 0.79 0.14 -9.62
C GLY A 43 -0.44 -0.51 -8.99
N ILE A 44 -1.49 0.26 -8.66
CA ILE A 44 -2.66 -0.22 -7.90
C ILE A 44 -3.30 -1.44 -8.57
N ASP A 45 -3.73 -1.30 -9.83
CA ASP A 45 -4.41 -2.38 -10.56
C ASP A 45 -3.55 -3.65 -10.68
N LEU A 46 -2.24 -3.49 -10.82
CA LEU A 46 -1.30 -4.61 -10.91
C LEU A 46 -1.20 -5.35 -9.58
N CYS A 47 -1.13 -4.62 -8.47
CA CYS A 47 -1.12 -5.19 -7.12
C CYS A 47 -2.43 -5.94 -6.86
N GLU A 48 -3.58 -5.32 -7.15
CA GLU A 48 -4.88 -5.96 -7.01
C GLU A 48 -5.00 -7.25 -7.83
N THR A 49 -4.64 -7.19 -9.11
CA THR A 49 -4.72 -8.33 -10.03
C THR A 49 -3.84 -9.48 -9.55
N THR A 50 -2.60 -9.22 -9.14
CA THR A 50 -1.71 -10.30 -8.66
C THR A 50 -2.23 -10.95 -7.38
N ILE A 51 -2.87 -10.18 -6.49
CA ILE A 51 -3.50 -10.69 -5.26
C ILE A 51 -4.75 -11.53 -5.59
N SER A 52 -5.60 -11.06 -6.49
CA SER A 52 -6.86 -11.73 -6.86
C SER A 52 -6.62 -13.01 -7.65
N GLU A 53 -5.62 -13.02 -8.53
CA GLU A 53 -5.24 -14.19 -9.35
C GLU A 53 -4.40 -15.23 -8.58
N GLY A 54 -4.07 -14.98 -7.31
CA GLY A 54 -3.30 -15.93 -6.49
C GLY A 54 -1.80 -15.98 -6.80
N LEU A 55 -1.26 -14.94 -7.45
CA LEU A 55 0.16 -14.77 -7.76
C LEU A 55 0.91 -14.21 -6.53
N TYR A 56 0.87 -14.93 -5.41
CA TYR A 56 1.23 -14.37 -4.09
C TYR A 56 2.69 -13.93 -3.95
N ALA A 57 3.64 -14.57 -4.64
CA ALA A 57 5.03 -14.13 -4.62
C ALA A 57 5.22 -12.79 -5.35
N GLN A 58 4.51 -12.61 -6.47
CA GLN A 58 4.48 -11.37 -7.23
C GLN A 58 3.75 -10.28 -6.44
N ALA A 59 2.61 -10.60 -5.84
CA ALA A 59 1.89 -9.69 -4.96
C ALA A 59 2.75 -9.22 -3.78
N ALA A 60 3.54 -10.12 -3.16
CA ALA A 60 4.44 -9.75 -2.07
C ALA A 60 5.54 -8.77 -2.51
N ASN A 61 6.07 -8.92 -3.73
CA ASN A 61 7.01 -7.97 -4.32
C ASN A 61 6.37 -6.59 -4.54
N LEU A 62 5.15 -6.55 -5.07
CA LEU A 62 4.42 -5.29 -5.31
C LEU A 62 4.06 -4.59 -3.99
N LEU A 63 3.55 -5.31 -3.00
CA LEU A 63 3.27 -4.78 -1.66
C LEU A 63 4.54 -4.26 -0.97
N LYS A 64 5.67 -4.93 -1.15
CA LYS A 64 6.96 -4.47 -0.65
C LYS A 64 7.35 -3.14 -1.31
N GLN A 65 7.21 -3.05 -2.64
CA GLN A 65 7.47 -1.82 -3.38
C GLN A 65 6.54 -0.69 -2.94
N GLU A 66 5.24 -0.95 -2.75
CA GLU A 66 4.27 0.01 -2.22
C GLU A 66 4.68 0.56 -0.86
N LEU A 67 5.09 -0.32 0.07
CA LEU A 67 5.55 0.07 1.39
C LEU A 67 6.86 0.88 1.34
N GLU A 68 7.81 0.49 0.50
CA GLU A 68 9.06 1.24 0.29
C GLU A 68 8.78 2.62 -0.33
N THR A 69 7.80 2.73 -1.23
CA THR A 69 7.37 4.02 -1.78
C THR A 69 6.79 4.93 -0.70
N ILE A 70 5.95 4.42 0.20
CA ILE A 70 5.43 5.19 1.33
C ILE A 70 6.58 5.63 2.26
N ALA A 71 7.51 4.73 2.56
CA ALA A 71 8.68 5.06 3.36
C ALA A 71 9.55 6.16 2.70
N ALA A 72 9.68 6.14 1.37
CA ALA A 72 10.40 7.19 0.65
C ALA A 72 9.68 8.54 0.71
N ILE A 73 8.34 8.56 0.68
CA ILE A 73 7.54 9.78 0.87
C ILE A 73 7.80 10.35 2.27
N GLU A 74 7.76 9.52 3.31
CA GLU A 74 8.06 9.93 4.69
C GLU A 74 9.49 10.47 4.83
N GLU A 75 10.48 9.82 4.19
CA GLU A 75 11.86 10.31 4.16
C GLU A 75 12.00 11.70 3.52
N PHE A 76 11.20 12.02 2.49
CA PHE A 76 11.16 13.36 1.89
C PHE A 76 10.56 14.39 2.85
N ILE A 77 9.49 14.03 3.58
CA ILE A 77 8.83 14.92 4.54
C ILE A 77 9.80 15.33 5.66
N ILE A 78 10.59 14.37 6.17
CA ILE A 78 11.55 14.63 7.26
C ILE A 78 12.93 15.09 6.78
N GLY A 79 13.13 15.29 5.48
CA GLY A 79 14.40 15.76 4.90
C GLY A 79 15.56 14.74 4.98
N ASN A 80 15.27 13.44 5.08
CA ASN A 80 16.28 12.38 5.20
C ASN A 80 16.46 11.55 3.91
N ARG A 81 15.69 11.82 2.87
CA ARG A 81 15.73 11.06 1.62
C ARG A 81 17.11 11.13 0.97
N LYS A 82 17.58 9.96 0.51
CA LYS A 82 18.84 9.82 -0.24
C LYS A 82 18.62 8.94 -1.46
N ASP A 83 18.90 9.50 -2.63
CA ASP A 83 18.80 8.76 -3.88
C ASP A 83 19.76 7.56 -3.92
N GLY A 84 19.33 6.50 -4.62
CA GLY A 84 20.06 5.24 -4.71
C GLY A 84 20.08 4.40 -3.43
N LYS A 85 19.43 4.83 -2.34
CA LYS A 85 19.29 4.05 -1.10
C LYS A 85 17.88 3.54 -0.89
N THR A 86 17.77 2.30 -0.40
CA THR A 86 16.52 1.69 0.03
C THR A 86 15.89 2.53 1.15
N PRO A 87 14.61 2.91 1.02
CA PRO A 87 13.91 3.68 2.04
C PRO A 87 13.78 2.93 3.37
N ASN A 88 13.76 3.67 4.46
CA ASN A 88 13.66 3.10 5.79
C ASN A 88 12.19 3.00 6.25
N VAL A 89 11.65 1.79 6.20
CA VAL A 89 10.26 1.48 6.56
C VAL A 89 9.90 1.78 8.02
N ARG A 90 10.88 2.04 8.90
CA ARG A 90 10.62 2.45 10.29
C ARG A 90 9.90 3.80 10.41
N PHE A 91 9.95 4.61 9.35
CA PHE A 91 9.30 5.92 9.32
C PHE A 91 7.83 5.83 8.91
N VAL A 92 7.37 4.66 8.44
CA VAL A 92 5.99 4.45 8.03
C VAL A 92 5.11 4.22 9.25
N ASN A 93 3.90 4.76 9.21
CA ASN A 93 2.90 4.57 10.24
C ASN A 93 2.51 3.08 10.40
N TRP A 94 1.93 2.74 11.56
CA TRP A 94 1.37 1.42 11.87
C TRP A 94 2.39 0.27 12.07
N ASP A 95 3.64 0.59 12.40
CA ASP A 95 4.70 -0.38 12.76
C ASP A 95 4.87 -1.50 11.70
N MET A 96 5.11 -1.06 10.47
CA MET A 96 5.20 -1.92 9.29
C MET A 96 6.49 -2.76 9.20
N GLY A 97 7.39 -2.67 10.19
CA GLY A 97 8.67 -3.38 10.17
C GLY A 97 8.52 -4.91 10.13
N ARG A 98 7.54 -5.44 10.88
CA ARG A 98 7.23 -6.87 10.84
C ARG A 98 6.69 -7.31 9.48
N ILE A 99 5.72 -6.56 8.95
CA ILE A 99 5.09 -6.83 7.65
C ILE A 99 6.14 -6.79 6.54
N TYR A 100 7.02 -5.80 6.55
CA TYR A 100 8.15 -5.72 5.61
C TYR A 100 9.02 -6.98 5.65
N GLY A 101 9.38 -7.46 6.85
CA GLY A 101 10.16 -8.69 7.01
C GLY A 101 9.44 -9.94 6.47
N GLU A 102 8.13 -10.05 6.67
CA GLU A 102 7.31 -11.15 6.15
C GLU A 102 7.21 -11.10 4.61
N LEU A 103 6.91 -9.93 4.04
CA LEU A 103 6.87 -9.70 2.59
C LEU A 103 8.23 -10.02 1.95
N ASN A 104 9.33 -9.57 2.57
CA ASN A 104 10.67 -9.77 2.04
C ASN A 104 11.05 -11.26 1.95
N LYS A 105 10.63 -12.07 2.92
CA LYS A 105 10.86 -13.54 2.89
C LYS A 105 10.14 -14.21 1.73
N VAL A 106 8.92 -13.79 1.43
CA VAL A 106 8.13 -14.30 0.29
C VAL A 106 8.75 -13.84 -1.03
N ALA A 107 9.06 -12.55 -1.12
CA ALA A 107 9.65 -11.89 -2.28
C ALA A 107 10.98 -12.51 -2.74
N HIS A 108 11.86 -12.85 -1.80
CA HIS A 108 13.18 -13.42 -2.12
C HIS A 108 13.15 -14.90 -2.49
N VAL A 109 12.00 -15.60 -2.38
CA VAL A 109 11.84 -17.01 -2.76
C VAL A 109 12.93 -17.92 -2.14
N SER A 110 13.42 -17.55 -0.96
CA SER A 110 14.64 -18.12 -0.39
C SER A 110 14.39 -19.31 0.54
N GLU A 111 13.18 -19.42 1.10
CA GLU A 111 12.84 -20.43 2.11
C GLU A 111 11.65 -21.29 1.69
N ARG A 112 11.86 -22.60 1.58
CA ARG A 112 10.80 -23.56 1.24
C ARG A 112 9.59 -23.48 2.19
N LYS A 113 9.82 -23.26 3.49
CA LYS A 113 8.77 -23.11 4.51
C LYS A 113 7.83 -21.92 4.25
N VAL A 114 8.29 -20.91 3.48
CA VAL A 114 7.51 -19.73 3.11
C VAL A 114 6.74 -19.97 1.80
N LEU A 115 7.31 -20.75 0.88
CA LEU A 115 6.72 -21.05 -0.42
C LEU A 115 5.68 -22.18 -0.36
N ASP A 116 5.91 -23.19 0.47
CA ASP A 116 5.04 -24.34 0.62
C ASP A 116 3.57 -23.93 0.87
N PRO A 117 3.26 -23.00 1.81
CA PRO A 117 1.90 -22.51 2.00
C PRO A 117 1.28 -21.83 0.78
N LEU A 118 2.08 -21.29 -0.15
CA LEU A 118 1.60 -20.57 -1.33
C LEU A 118 1.26 -21.52 -2.47
N TYR A 119 2.05 -22.59 -2.66
CA TYR A 119 1.94 -23.46 -3.83
C TYR A 119 1.48 -24.88 -3.54
N GLN A 120 1.56 -25.36 -2.29
CA GLN A 120 1.10 -26.72 -1.96
C GLN A 120 -0.43 -26.81 -2.01
N MET A 121 -0.89 -27.93 -2.57
CA MET A 121 -2.29 -28.34 -2.56
C MET A 121 -2.50 -29.40 -1.49
N GLU A 122 -3.64 -29.34 -0.81
CA GLU A 122 -4.04 -30.40 0.13
C GLU A 122 -4.30 -31.69 -0.66
N CYS A 123 -3.66 -32.79 -0.24
CA CYS A 123 -3.83 -34.10 -0.83
C CYS A 123 -3.81 -35.15 0.27
N SER A 124 -4.61 -36.20 0.13
CA SER A 124 -4.69 -37.32 1.09
C SER A 124 -3.49 -38.27 1.02
N CYS A 125 -2.47 -37.96 0.21
CA CYS A 125 -1.28 -38.78 -0.01
C CYS A 125 -0.13 -38.38 0.91
N SER A 126 0.92 -39.22 0.99
CA SER A 126 2.11 -39.00 1.85
C SER A 126 2.96 -37.77 1.47
N SER A 127 2.69 -37.12 0.35
CA SER A 127 3.37 -35.91 -0.10
C SER A 127 2.38 -34.92 -0.71
N ASN A 128 2.41 -33.66 -0.25
CA ASN A 128 1.60 -32.59 -0.83
C ASN A 128 2.17 -32.18 -2.20
N PRO A 129 1.39 -32.25 -3.29
CA PRO A 129 1.81 -31.77 -4.60
C PRO A 129 1.88 -30.24 -4.62
N VAL A 130 2.69 -29.71 -5.54
CA VAL A 130 2.86 -28.27 -5.79
C VAL A 130 2.15 -27.91 -7.09
N SER A 131 1.34 -26.85 -7.09
CA SER A 131 0.70 -26.35 -8.30
C SER A 131 1.62 -25.43 -9.08
N ILE A 132 1.69 -25.64 -10.40
CA ILE A 132 2.36 -24.73 -11.35
C ILE A 132 1.44 -23.55 -11.70
N LEU A 133 0.13 -23.80 -11.74
CA LEU A 133 -0.87 -22.76 -11.96
C LEU A 133 -1.17 -22.03 -10.65
N PRO A 134 -1.54 -20.74 -10.72
CA PRO A 134 -1.94 -20.01 -9.53
C PRO A 134 -3.09 -20.71 -8.79
N VAL A 135 -3.00 -20.75 -7.46
CA VAL A 135 -4.04 -21.33 -6.61
C VAL A 135 -4.57 -20.26 -5.69
N TYR A 136 -5.85 -19.93 -5.85
CA TYR A 136 -6.48 -18.95 -4.98
C TYR A 136 -6.63 -19.50 -3.55
N LYS A 137 -5.98 -18.82 -2.61
CA LYS A 137 -6.04 -19.05 -1.16
C LYS A 137 -6.69 -17.84 -0.49
N LYS A 138 -7.98 -17.97 -0.18
CA LYS A 138 -8.85 -16.90 0.34
C LYS A 138 -8.21 -16.12 1.50
N GLU A 139 -7.67 -16.80 2.51
CA GLU A 139 -7.11 -16.14 3.69
C GLU A 139 -5.83 -15.34 3.38
N ILE A 140 -4.99 -15.83 2.47
CA ILE A 140 -3.78 -15.12 2.05
C ILE A 140 -4.17 -13.90 1.22
N SER A 141 -5.05 -14.10 0.22
CA SER A 141 -5.58 -13.02 -0.62
C SER A 141 -6.22 -11.93 0.22
N ARG A 142 -7.06 -12.29 1.20
CA ARG A 142 -7.71 -11.33 2.12
C ARG A 142 -6.70 -10.48 2.89
N LYS A 143 -5.66 -11.10 3.46
CA LYS A 143 -4.62 -10.39 4.22
C LYS A 143 -3.79 -9.46 3.36
N LEU A 144 -3.35 -9.93 2.19
CA LEU A 144 -2.57 -9.12 1.26
C LEU A 144 -3.39 -7.95 0.70
N TYR A 145 -4.67 -8.18 0.39
CA TYR A 145 -5.57 -7.13 -0.06
C TYR A 145 -5.83 -6.09 1.03
N ALA A 146 -5.98 -6.50 2.30
CA ALA A 146 -6.10 -5.57 3.40
C ALA A 146 -4.86 -4.68 3.57
N LEU A 147 -3.66 -5.25 3.41
CA LEU A 147 -2.40 -4.49 3.41
C LEU A 147 -2.37 -3.48 2.26
N HIS A 148 -2.71 -3.91 1.04
CA HIS A 148 -2.79 -3.04 -0.12
C HIS A 148 -3.73 -1.84 0.11
N VAL A 149 -4.95 -2.09 0.61
CA VAL A 149 -5.91 -1.02 0.93
C VAL A 149 -5.36 -0.10 2.03
N SER A 150 -4.64 -0.64 3.01
CA SER A 150 -3.98 0.15 4.05
C SER A 150 -2.93 1.12 3.45
N PHE A 151 -2.19 0.67 2.43
CA PHE A 151 -1.20 1.49 1.73
C PHE A 151 -1.87 2.56 0.86
N ILE A 152 -2.97 2.25 0.17
CA ILE A 152 -3.75 3.25 -0.58
C ILE A 152 -4.27 4.35 0.36
N ILE A 153 -4.75 4.00 1.56
CA ILE A 153 -5.18 4.98 2.56
C ILE A 153 -4.02 5.91 2.96
N GLN A 154 -2.83 5.37 3.20
CA GLN A 154 -1.65 6.18 3.54
C GLN A 154 -1.25 7.12 2.39
N VAL A 155 -1.27 6.63 1.15
CA VAL A 155 -0.99 7.46 -0.04
C VAL A 155 -2.06 8.52 -0.23
N ALA A 156 -3.34 8.21 0.00
CA ALA A 156 -4.41 9.20 -0.05
C ALA A 156 -4.20 10.31 0.98
N LYS A 157 -3.78 9.97 2.20
CA LYS A 157 -3.40 10.96 3.22
C LYS A 157 -2.23 11.84 2.74
N HIS A 158 -1.14 11.23 2.26
CA HIS A 158 0.00 11.98 1.74
C HIS A 158 -0.36 12.87 0.56
N LEU A 159 -1.28 12.45 -0.31
CA LEU A 159 -1.74 13.25 -1.42
C LEU A 159 -2.60 14.44 -0.96
N ILE A 160 -3.40 14.30 0.10
CA ILE A 160 -4.11 15.43 0.73
C ILE A 160 -3.09 16.46 1.25
N ASP A 161 -2.10 16.00 2.01
CA ASP A 161 -1.08 16.89 2.60
C ASP A 161 -0.29 17.60 1.50
N LEU A 162 0.14 16.86 0.48
CA LEU A 162 0.85 17.38 -0.68
C LEU A 162 -0.01 18.37 -1.49
N TYR A 163 -1.30 18.09 -1.69
CA TYR A 163 -2.22 19.02 -2.34
C TYR A 163 -2.30 20.35 -1.59
N ASN A 164 -2.37 20.30 -0.26
CA ASN A 164 -2.42 21.50 0.56
C ASN A 164 -1.13 22.33 0.43
N GLU A 165 0.02 21.65 0.40
CA GLU A 165 1.33 22.29 0.18
C GLU A 165 1.44 22.89 -1.23
N LEU A 166 0.99 22.17 -2.27
CA LEU A 166 1.08 22.58 -3.67
C LEU A 166 0.31 23.87 -3.97
N TYR A 167 -0.87 24.05 -3.38
CA TYR A 167 -1.77 25.15 -3.73
C TYR A 167 -1.99 26.14 -2.59
N ASN A 168 -1.38 25.92 -1.42
CA ASN A 168 -1.65 26.66 -0.19
C ASN A 168 -3.16 26.73 0.12
N GLU A 169 -3.85 25.63 -0.17
CA GLU A 169 -5.29 25.45 -0.01
C GLU A 169 -5.55 24.32 0.99
N LYS A 170 -6.78 24.20 1.49
CA LYS A 170 -7.19 23.00 2.22
C LYS A 170 -8.01 22.12 1.30
N ALA A 171 -7.69 20.83 1.26
CA ALA A 171 -8.58 19.81 0.76
C ALA A 171 -9.95 19.98 1.42
N THR A 172 -11.00 19.68 0.67
CA THR A 172 -12.37 19.87 1.11
C THR A 172 -12.75 18.82 2.16
N ALA A 173 -13.79 19.10 2.94
CA ALA A 173 -14.31 18.14 3.92
C ALA A 173 -14.63 16.77 3.29
N THR A 174 -14.99 16.74 2.00
CA THR A 174 -15.28 15.52 1.26
C THR A 174 -14.08 14.57 1.20
N GLU A 175 -12.87 15.06 0.89
CA GLU A 175 -11.68 14.20 0.81
C GLU A 175 -11.32 13.60 2.17
N TYR A 176 -11.38 14.41 3.23
CA TYR A 176 -11.16 13.92 4.60
C TYR A 176 -12.22 12.89 5.03
N LEU A 177 -13.50 13.11 4.68
CA LEU A 177 -14.57 12.16 4.98
C LEU A 177 -14.38 10.83 4.25
N MET A 178 -13.93 10.85 2.99
CA MET A 178 -13.60 9.64 2.23
C MET A 178 -12.45 8.88 2.88
N LEU A 179 -11.39 9.57 3.29
CA LEU A 179 -10.24 8.97 3.97
C LEU A 179 -10.64 8.34 5.31
N VAL A 180 -11.33 9.09 6.18
CA VAL A 180 -11.80 8.60 7.48
C VAL A 180 -12.78 7.44 7.31
N GLY A 181 -13.67 7.51 6.32
CA GLY A 181 -14.58 6.42 5.97
C GLY A 181 -13.85 5.15 5.54
N ALA A 182 -12.77 5.27 4.75
CA ALA A 182 -11.93 4.15 4.35
C ALA A 182 -11.22 3.51 5.56
N MET A 183 -10.63 4.32 6.44
CA MET A 183 -9.97 3.86 7.67
C MET A 183 -10.94 3.09 8.58
N LYS A 184 -12.12 3.65 8.82
CA LYS A 184 -13.15 3.03 9.65
C LYS A 184 -13.59 1.67 9.11
N ARG A 185 -13.83 1.57 7.81
CA ARG A 185 -14.23 0.30 7.18
C ARG A 185 -13.13 -0.76 7.23
N LEU A 186 -11.86 -0.36 7.24
CA LEU A 186 -10.74 -1.28 7.40
C LEU A 186 -10.57 -1.74 8.85
N GLU A 187 -10.87 -0.87 9.81
CA GLU A 187 -10.96 -1.21 11.25
C GLU A 187 -12.13 -2.16 11.53
N ASP A 188 -13.32 -1.92 10.96
CA ASP A 188 -14.49 -2.78 11.10
C ASP A 188 -14.23 -4.22 10.58
N GLU A 189 -13.30 -4.38 9.65
CA GLU A 189 -12.85 -5.66 9.11
C GLU A 189 -11.75 -6.34 9.96
N GLY A 190 -11.27 -5.68 11.01
CA GLY A 190 -10.29 -6.19 11.97
C GLY A 190 -8.83 -6.07 11.54
N PHE A 191 -8.52 -5.26 10.51
CA PHE A 191 -7.16 -5.14 9.96
C PHE A 191 -6.36 -3.93 10.48
N LEU A 192 -7.02 -2.95 11.09
CA LEU A 192 -6.39 -1.85 11.83
C LEU A 192 -6.98 -1.80 13.24
N VAL A 193 -6.16 -1.83 14.29
CA VAL A 193 -6.62 -1.69 15.67
C VAL A 193 -6.50 -0.22 16.08
N GLY A 194 -7.60 0.41 16.52
CA GLY A 194 -7.73 1.85 16.76
C GLY A 194 -6.70 2.55 17.66
N ASN A 195 -5.79 1.84 18.34
CA ASN A 195 -4.64 2.46 19.00
C ASN A 195 -3.56 2.95 18.01
N GLN A 196 -3.50 2.41 16.79
CA GLN A 196 -2.59 2.86 15.72
C GLN A 196 -3.15 4.06 14.92
N LEU A 197 -4.43 4.40 15.08
CA LEU A 197 -5.08 5.55 14.44
C LEU A 197 -5.03 6.83 15.28
N LYS A 198 -4.58 6.75 16.54
CA LYS A 198 -4.54 7.88 17.50
C LYS A 198 -3.28 8.75 17.42
N GLN A 199 -2.37 8.48 16.47
CA GLN A 199 -1.18 9.31 16.24
C GLN A 199 -1.32 10.24 15.02
N SER A 200 -2.54 10.42 14.48
CA SER A 200 -2.86 11.46 13.50
C SER A 200 -3.27 12.76 14.18
#